data_AF-A0A1A9AQC4-F1
#
_entry.id   AF-A0A1A9AQC4-F1
#
_cell.length_a   1.000
_cell.length_b   1.000
_cell.length_c   1.000
_cell.angle_alpha   90.00
_cell.angle_beta   90.00
_cell.angle_gamma   90.00
#
_symmetry.space_group_name_H-M   'P 1'
#
loop_
_entity.id
_entity.type
_entity.pdbx_description
1 polymer ?
#
loop_
_entity_poly.entity_id
_entity_poly.type
_entity_poly.pdbx_seq_one_letter_code
_entity_poly.pdbx_strand_id
1 'polypeptide(L)'
;MSPPGKSATNLPETVLPSNYFIMYLFGDENFENHIKQIEENKSSNNSANIKSIINSKFQKILQDITENFSKDEEVRCCRNVNYYFDLLYAIIKSPGKLSNDNTNNLISEILQKWNKVPHINDKDKCKRETDLDSIRKRSILKHIHDLKLDKMFIKTFSKEYNNYLRKQWEKIIAYTSMYHDNLFIKIENDFIGIIEPYNNFLESSDTICDIDLDDLSTEDIKMSTNWESLMNSISLEKFTTFLI
;
A
#
# COMPACT_ATOMS: atom_id res chain seq x y z
N MET A 1 -26.52 24.13 31.21
CA MET A 1 -25.53 24.41 30.14
C MET A 1 -25.10 23.08 29.57
N SER A 2 -25.53 22.74 28.35
CA SER A 2 -25.02 21.57 27.65
C SER A 2 -23.54 21.77 27.30
N PRO A 3 -22.70 20.71 27.26
CA PRO A 3 -21.33 20.84 26.80
C PRO A 3 -21.33 21.40 25.37
N PRO A 4 -20.32 22.19 24.97
CA PRO A 4 -20.15 22.55 23.57
C PRO A 4 -20.03 21.25 22.79
N GLY A 5 -20.90 21.04 21.80
CA GLY A 5 -20.78 19.90 20.90
C GLY A 5 -19.37 19.92 20.30
N LYS A 6 -18.63 18.82 20.43
CA LYS A 6 -17.38 18.62 19.68
C LYS A 6 -17.70 18.96 18.23
N SER A 7 -17.12 20.03 17.69
CA SER A 7 -17.15 20.22 16.24
C SER A 7 -16.46 18.99 15.67
N ALA A 8 -17.13 18.26 14.78
CA ALA A 8 -16.49 17.18 14.04
C ALA A 8 -15.41 17.82 13.16
N THR A 9 -14.19 17.92 13.69
CA THR A 9 -13.02 18.34 12.94
C THR A 9 -12.67 17.19 12.01
N ASN A 10 -13.06 17.32 10.75
CA ASN A 10 -12.73 16.33 9.72
C ASN A 10 -11.21 16.29 9.52
N LEU A 11 -10.67 15.10 9.31
CA LEU A 11 -9.27 14.90 8.92
C LEU A 11 -9.05 15.56 7.55
N PRO A 12 -8.08 16.48 7.40
CA PRO A 12 -7.78 17.05 6.09
C PRO A 12 -6.89 16.08 5.30
N GLU A 13 -7.51 15.07 4.68
CA GLU A 13 -6.82 13.97 3.96
C GLU A 13 -5.86 14.50 2.87
N THR A 14 -6.19 15.64 2.24
CA THR A 14 -5.38 16.30 1.19
C THR A 14 -4.14 17.03 1.71
N VAL A 15 -3.85 17.03 3.01
CA VAL A 15 -2.57 17.58 3.51
C VAL A 15 -1.77 16.56 4.28
N LEU A 16 -2.20 15.29 4.25
CA LEU A 16 -1.44 14.18 4.83
C LEU A 16 -0.12 14.05 4.07
N PRO A 17 1.03 14.11 4.79
CA PRO A 17 2.33 13.89 4.16
C PRO A 17 2.40 12.58 3.39
N SER A 18 1.81 11.49 3.88
CA SER A 18 1.73 10.20 3.17
C SER A 18 1.05 10.31 1.80
N ASN A 19 0.02 11.15 1.68
CA ASN A 19 -0.73 11.40 0.45
C ASN A 19 0.01 12.30 -0.54
N TYR A 20 1.07 12.99 -0.15
CA TYR A 20 1.77 13.96 -1.01
C TYR A 20 2.12 13.39 -2.38
N PHE A 21 2.57 12.13 -2.46
CA PHE A 21 2.90 11.51 -3.75
C PHE A 21 1.66 11.15 -4.57
N ILE A 22 0.57 10.72 -3.92
CA ILE A 22 -0.71 10.48 -4.60
C ILE A 22 -1.28 11.81 -5.10
N MET A 23 -1.24 12.87 -4.30
CA MET A 23 -1.63 14.21 -4.73
C MET A 23 -0.73 14.78 -5.82
N TYR A 24 0.58 14.54 -5.75
CA TYR A 24 1.51 14.99 -6.77
C TYR A 24 1.21 14.31 -8.12
N LEU A 25 1.01 12.98 -8.09
CA LEU A 25 0.70 12.23 -9.29
C LEU A 25 -0.74 12.43 -9.78
N PHE A 26 -1.71 12.63 -8.90
CA PHE A 26 -3.14 12.64 -9.24
C PHE A 26 -3.80 14.00 -9.04
N GLY A 27 -3.47 14.76 -8.01
CA GLY A 27 -4.21 15.94 -7.54
C GLY A 27 -5.36 15.55 -6.60
N ASP A 28 -5.91 16.53 -5.89
CA ASP A 28 -6.82 16.33 -4.75
C ASP A 28 -8.15 15.63 -5.08
N GLU A 29 -8.74 15.86 -6.25
CA GLU A 29 -10.05 15.28 -6.63
C GLU A 29 -9.94 14.07 -7.57
N ASN A 30 -8.73 13.73 -8.00
CA ASN A 30 -8.53 12.87 -9.16
C ASN A 30 -8.22 11.41 -8.81
N PHE A 31 -7.62 11.11 -7.67
CA PHE A 31 -7.30 9.72 -7.34
C PHE A 31 -8.55 8.89 -7.08
N GLU A 32 -9.44 9.36 -6.20
CA GLU A 32 -10.71 8.67 -5.92
C GLU A 32 -11.58 8.54 -7.17
N ASN A 33 -11.71 9.62 -7.95
CA ASN A 33 -12.46 9.60 -9.20
C ASN A 33 -11.84 8.63 -10.22
N HIS A 34 -10.51 8.58 -10.33
CA HIS A 34 -9.80 7.63 -11.18
C HIS A 34 -10.10 6.18 -10.79
N ILE A 35 -10.07 5.86 -9.49
CA ILE A 35 -10.41 4.53 -8.99
C ILE A 35 -11.89 4.20 -9.26
N LYS A 36 -12.79 5.14 -8.97
CA LYS A 36 -14.24 4.97 -9.20
C LYS A 36 -14.57 4.70 -10.67
N GLN A 37 -13.94 5.42 -11.60
CA GLN A 37 -14.11 5.18 -13.04
C GLN A 37 -13.70 3.76 -13.43
N ILE A 38 -12.63 3.22 -12.85
CA ILE A 38 -12.19 1.84 -13.12
C ILE A 38 -13.22 0.84 -12.60
N GLU A 39 -13.78 1.07 -11.42
CA GLU A 39 -14.83 0.21 -10.83
C GLU A 39 -16.13 0.23 -11.64
N GLU A 40 -16.56 1.40 -12.11
CA GLU A 40 -17.74 1.57 -12.97
C GLU A 40 -17.55 0.84 -14.32
N ASN A 41 -16.38 0.98 -14.93
CA ASN A 41 -16.06 0.28 -16.17
C ASN A 41 -15.92 -1.23 -15.96
N LYS A 42 -15.40 -1.69 -14.83
CA LYS A 42 -15.37 -3.11 -14.46
C LYS A 42 -16.80 -3.66 -14.33
N SER A 43 -17.68 -2.91 -13.66
CA SER A 43 -19.08 -3.27 -13.45
C SER A 43 -19.92 -3.28 -14.72
N SER A 44 -19.47 -2.59 -15.77
CA SER A 44 -20.07 -2.60 -17.11
C SER A 44 -19.35 -3.53 -18.11
N ASN A 45 -18.36 -4.32 -17.65
CA ASN A 45 -17.52 -5.19 -18.49
C ASN A 45 -16.81 -4.42 -19.64
N ASN A 46 -16.48 -3.16 -19.41
CA ASN A 46 -15.82 -2.29 -20.39
C ASN A 46 -14.29 -2.31 -20.22
N SER A 47 -13.68 -3.45 -20.54
CA SER A 47 -12.23 -3.65 -20.40
C SER A 47 -11.41 -2.67 -21.25
N ALA A 48 -11.90 -2.30 -22.44
CA ALA A 48 -11.25 -1.37 -23.34
C ALA A 48 -11.10 0.03 -22.70
N ASN A 49 -12.12 0.51 -22.00
CA ASN A 49 -12.04 1.81 -21.34
C ASN A 49 -11.16 1.77 -20.09
N ILE A 50 -11.19 0.69 -19.30
CA ILE A 50 -10.25 0.49 -18.18
C ILE A 50 -8.81 0.57 -18.70
N LYS A 51 -8.52 -0.14 -19.80
CA LYS A 51 -7.22 -0.10 -20.47
C LYS A 51 -6.82 1.32 -20.87
N SER A 52 -7.73 2.07 -21.49
CA SER A 52 -7.48 3.47 -21.88
C SER A 52 -7.13 4.36 -20.69
N ILE A 53 -7.92 4.28 -19.62
CA ILE A 53 -7.72 5.04 -18.37
C ILE A 53 -6.35 4.73 -17.76
N ILE A 54 -6.02 3.44 -17.60
CA ILE A 54 -4.74 2.99 -17.04
C ILE A 54 -3.58 3.42 -17.94
N ASN A 55 -3.70 3.31 -19.27
CA ASN A 55 -2.67 3.71 -20.22
C ASN A 55 -2.32 5.20 -20.08
N SER A 56 -3.34 6.05 -20.15
CA SER A 56 -3.19 7.50 -20.06
C SER A 56 -2.56 7.92 -18.73
N LYS A 57 -3.02 7.32 -17.63
CA LYS A 57 -2.48 7.64 -16.30
C LYS A 57 -1.04 7.16 -16.14
N PHE A 58 -0.73 5.95 -16.59
CA PHE A 58 0.61 5.40 -16.48
C PHE A 58 1.66 6.23 -17.23
N GLN A 59 1.30 6.78 -18.40
CA GLN A 59 2.21 7.65 -19.14
C GLN A 59 2.58 8.91 -18.34
N LYS A 60 1.60 9.54 -17.68
CA LYS A 60 1.84 10.69 -16.81
C LYS A 60 2.75 10.32 -15.62
N ILE A 61 2.43 9.22 -14.94
CA ILE A 61 3.25 8.72 -13.83
C ILE A 61 4.71 8.51 -14.26
N LEU A 62 4.93 7.87 -15.40
CA LEU A 62 6.29 7.62 -15.90
C LEU A 62 7.02 8.92 -16.26
N GLN A 63 6.32 9.87 -16.88
CA GLN A 63 6.88 11.19 -17.20
C GLN A 63 7.29 11.94 -15.93
N ASP A 64 6.40 12.03 -14.94
CA ASP A 64 6.64 12.74 -13.68
C ASP A 64 7.84 12.13 -12.92
N ILE A 65 7.90 10.79 -12.87
CA ILE A 65 9.03 10.04 -12.29
C ILE A 65 10.33 10.32 -13.05
N THR A 66 10.29 10.51 -14.37
CA THR A 66 11.51 10.75 -15.15
C THR A 66 12.01 12.19 -14.99
N GLU A 67 11.10 13.15 -14.88
CA GLU A 67 11.43 14.59 -14.90
C GLU A 67 11.77 15.16 -13.52
N ASN A 68 11.08 14.71 -12.46
CA ASN A 68 11.10 15.40 -11.17
C ASN A 68 11.75 14.60 -10.05
N PHE A 69 12.14 13.35 -10.31
CA PHE A 69 12.42 12.40 -9.26
C PHE A 69 13.90 12.32 -8.91
N SER A 70 14.22 12.62 -7.65
CA SER A 70 15.58 12.53 -7.12
C SER A 70 15.89 11.13 -6.59
N LYS A 71 17.19 10.79 -6.48
CA LYS A 71 17.62 9.50 -5.91
C LYS A 71 17.17 9.31 -4.45
N ASP A 72 17.04 10.40 -3.70
CA ASP A 72 16.69 10.36 -2.27
C ASP A 72 15.21 10.03 -2.02
N GLU A 73 14.34 10.24 -3.02
CA GLU A 73 12.92 9.92 -2.91
C GLU A 73 12.56 8.53 -3.48
N GLU A 74 13.54 7.83 -4.08
CA GLU A 74 13.35 6.62 -4.90
C GLU A 74 12.52 5.55 -4.17
N VAL A 75 12.85 5.25 -2.93
CA VAL A 75 12.18 4.21 -2.14
C VAL A 75 10.72 4.59 -1.86
N ARG A 76 10.46 5.88 -1.61
CA ARG A 76 9.10 6.39 -1.40
C ARG A 76 8.27 6.33 -2.69
N CYS A 77 8.87 6.62 -3.84
CA CYS A 77 8.24 6.41 -5.15
C CYS A 77 7.81 4.97 -5.33
N CYS A 78 8.74 4.03 -5.10
CA CYS A 78 8.52 2.61 -5.27
C CYS A 78 7.31 2.17 -4.45
N ARG A 79 7.25 2.52 -3.16
CA ARG A 79 6.11 2.17 -2.29
C ARG A 79 4.77 2.70 -2.81
N ASN A 80 4.73 3.94 -3.27
CA ASN A 80 3.47 4.54 -3.72
C ASN A 80 3.02 4.07 -5.11
N VAL A 81 3.95 3.87 -6.04
CA VAL A 81 3.65 3.28 -7.35
C VAL A 81 3.19 1.84 -7.18
N ASN A 82 3.86 1.07 -6.31
CA ASN A 82 3.45 -0.29 -5.98
C ASN A 82 2.04 -0.31 -5.38
N TYR A 83 1.73 0.58 -4.44
CA TYR A 83 0.39 0.71 -3.88
C TYR A 83 -0.68 0.96 -4.96
N TYR A 84 -0.44 1.90 -5.89
CA TYR A 84 -1.37 2.17 -6.97
C TYR A 84 -1.62 0.92 -7.81
N PHE A 85 -0.57 0.18 -8.17
CA PHE A 85 -0.72 -1.03 -8.95
C PHE A 85 -1.34 -2.20 -8.19
N ASP A 86 -1.02 -2.36 -6.91
CA ASP A 86 -1.61 -3.38 -6.04
C ASP A 86 -3.11 -3.12 -5.87
N LEU A 87 -3.50 -1.85 -5.76
CA LEU A 87 -4.90 -1.43 -5.76
C LEU A 87 -5.60 -1.75 -7.09
N LEU A 88 -4.99 -1.41 -8.24
CA LEU A 88 -5.52 -1.78 -9.56
C LEU A 88 -5.68 -3.29 -9.70
N TYR A 89 -4.66 -4.05 -9.27
CA TYR A 89 -4.64 -5.50 -9.33
C TYR A 89 -5.76 -6.09 -8.47
N ALA A 90 -5.92 -5.62 -7.23
CA ALA A 90 -7.00 -6.02 -6.34
C ALA A 90 -8.38 -5.72 -6.94
N ILE A 91 -8.59 -4.51 -7.49
CA ILE A 91 -9.85 -4.14 -8.14
C ILE A 91 -10.16 -5.06 -9.32
N ILE A 92 -9.20 -5.29 -10.21
CA ILE A 92 -9.43 -6.06 -11.44
C ILE A 92 -9.61 -7.55 -11.15
N LYS A 93 -8.80 -8.14 -10.25
CA LYS A 93 -8.88 -9.56 -9.88
C LYS A 93 -10.02 -9.89 -8.95
N SER A 94 -10.56 -8.92 -8.20
CA SER A 94 -11.71 -9.18 -7.35
C SER A 94 -12.89 -9.71 -8.19
N PRO A 95 -13.73 -10.61 -7.66
CA PRO A 95 -14.91 -11.10 -8.35
C PRO A 95 -15.76 -9.96 -8.94
N GLY A 96 -16.39 -10.20 -10.08
CA GLY A 96 -17.19 -9.19 -10.77
C GLY A 96 -17.64 -9.59 -12.16
N LYS A 97 -18.16 -8.63 -12.91
CA LYS A 97 -18.73 -8.83 -14.25
C LYS A 97 -17.71 -8.92 -15.38
N LEU A 98 -16.43 -8.65 -15.10
CA LEU A 98 -15.36 -8.73 -16.09
C LEU A 98 -15.08 -10.20 -16.41
N SER A 99 -15.05 -10.57 -17.70
CA SER A 99 -14.72 -11.95 -18.07
C SER A 99 -13.30 -12.33 -17.65
N ASN A 100 -13.04 -13.62 -17.46
CA ASN A 100 -11.69 -14.10 -17.11
C ASN A 100 -10.64 -13.68 -18.14
N ASP A 101 -10.95 -13.75 -19.43
CA ASP A 101 -10.03 -13.34 -20.50
C ASP A 101 -9.72 -11.84 -20.45
N ASN A 102 -10.76 -11.00 -20.30
CA ASN A 102 -10.59 -9.56 -20.15
C ASN A 102 -9.77 -9.21 -18.89
N THR A 103 -10.02 -9.92 -17.80
CA THR A 103 -9.28 -9.80 -16.54
C THR A 103 -7.81 -10.13 -16.76
N ASN A 104 -7.51 -11.28 -17.36
CA ASN A 104 -6.13 -11.72 -17.59
C ASN A 104 -5.38 -10.79 -18.54
N ASN A 105 -6.03 -10.30 -19.59
CA ASN A 105 -5.46 -9.33 -20.52
C ASN A 105 -5.10 -8.01 -19.82
N LEU A 106 -6.04 -7.43 -19.06
CA LEU A 106 -5.79 -6.20 -18.31
C LEU A 106 -4.65 -6.35 -17.30
N ILE A 107 -4.60 -7.49 -16.62
CA ILE A 107 -3.55 -7.79 -15.65
C ILE A 107 -2.19 -7.91 -16.33
N SER A 108 -2.12 -8.59 -17.47
CA SER A 108 -0.89 -8.69 -18.27
C SER A 108 -0.39 -7.31 -18.71
N GLU A 109 -1.29 -6.42 -19.13
CA GLU A 109 -0.93 -5.06 -19.50
C GLU A 109 -0.45 -4.20 -18.32
N ILE A 110 -1.10 -4.32 -17.17
CA ILE A 110 -0.65 -3.67 -15.93
C ILE A 110 0.75 -4.14 -15.55
N LEU A 111 1.02 -5.45 -15.64
CA LEU A 111 2.33 -6.03 -15.37
C LEU A 111 3.40 -5.48 -16.31
N GLN A 112 3.12 -5.47 -17.62
CA GLN A 112 4.03 -4.93 -18.63
C GLN A 112 4.36 -3.45 -18.39
N LYS A 113 3.38 -2.66 -17.93
CA LYS A 113 3.60 -1.25 -17.60
C LYS A 113 4.41 -1.07 -16.36
N TRP A 114 4.04 -1.76 -15.28
CA TRP A 114 4.79 -1.67 -14.04
C TRP A 114 6.26 -2.05 -14.28
N ASN A 115 6.57 -3.04 -15.11
CA ASN A 115 7.95 -3.37 -15.49
C ASN A 115 8.75 -2.25 -16.19
N LYS A 116 8.13 -1.11 -16.54
CA LYS A 116 8.79 0.09 -17.09
C LYS A 116 9.12 1.15 -16.04
N VAL A 117 8.51 1.07 -14.84
CA VAL A 117 8.85 1.88 -13.67
C VAL A 117 10.28 1.67 -13.15
N PRO A 118 10.93 0.47 -13.24
CA PRO A 118 12.27 0.20 -12.73
C PRO A 118 13.44 0.86 -13.48
N HIS A 119 13.21 1.96 -14.21
CA HIS A 119 14.28 2.81 -14.74
C HIS A 119 14.82 3.81 -13.71
N ILE A 120 14.34 3.76 -12.45
CA ILE A 120 14.95 4.38 -11.27
C ILE A 120 16.02 3.40 -10.71
N ASN A 121 17.11 3.91 -10.12
CA ASN A 121 18.43 3.26 -10.01
C ASN A 121 18.53 1.95 -9.20
N ASP A 122 17.48 1.52 -8.50
CA ASP A 122 17.45 0.30 -7.68
C ASP A 122 16.27 -0.60 -8.06
N LYS A 123 16.49 -1.38 -9.13
CA LYS A 123 15.54 -2.38 -9.64
C LYS A 123 15.08 -3.38 -8.57
N ASP A 124 15.91 -3.65 -7.57
CA ASP A 124 15.65 -4.64 -6.54
C ASP A 124 14.70 -4.10 -5.47
N LYS A 125 14.77 -2.81 -5.12
CA LYS A 125 13.82 -2.16 -4.19
C LYS A 125 12.42 -1.95 -4.77
N CYS A 126 12.35 -1.75 -6.08
CA CYS A 126 11.10 -1.62 -6.83
C CYS A 126 10.62 -2.96 -7.43
N LYS A 127 11.31 -4.08 -7.14
CA LYS A 127 11.06 -5.39 -7.75
C LYS A 127 9.67 -5.90 -7.42
N ARG A 128 9.00 -6.43 -8.44
CA ARG A 128 7.60 -6.88 -8.35
C ARG A 128 7.51 -8.40 -8.23
N GLU A 129 6.69 -8.81 -7.27
CA GLU A 129 6.04 -10.12 -7.24
C GLU A 129 4.52 -9.93 -7.02
N THR A 130 3.70 -10.66 -7.77
CA THR A 130 2.23 -10.52 -7.82
C THR A 130 1.47 -11.46 -6.91
N ASP A 131 2.17 -12.36 -6.25
CA ASP A 131 1.56 -13.25 -5.28
C ASP A 131 0.98 -12.45 -4.10
N LEU A 132 0.05 -13.06 -3.39
CA LEU A 132 -0.66 -12.41 -2.29
C LEU A 132 0.29 -11.99 -1.17
N ASP A 133 1.33 -12.78 -0.89
CA ASP A 133 2.26 -12.49 0.20
C ASP A 133 3.08 -11.25 -0.10
N SER A 134 3.56 -11.11 -1.33
CA SER A 134 4.27 -9.91 -1.78
C SER A 134 3.41 -8.66 -1.74
N ILE A 135 2.13 -8.74 -2.11
CA ILE A 135 1.18 -7.60 -1.99
C ILE A 135 0.99 -7.23 -0.51
N ARG A 136 0.80 -8.22 0.37
CA ARG A 136 0.61 -8.01 1.81
C ARG A 136 1.84 -7.36 2.44
N LYS A 137 3.05 -7.88 2.16
CA LYS A 137 4.32 -7.33 2.65
C LYS A 137 4.52 -5.88 2.21
N ARG A 138 4.24 -5.55 0.93
CA ARG A 138 4.32 -4.16 0.45
C ARG A 138 3.29 -3.25 1.11
N SER A 139 2.08 -3.75 1.37
CA SER A 139 1.03 -3.01 2.07
C SER A 139 1.45 -2.66 3.49
N ILE A 140 2.03 -3.63 4.21
CA ILE A 140 2.60 -3.46 5.56
C ILE A 140 3.72 -2.41 5.56
N LEU A 141 4.69 -2.52 4.64
CA LEU A 141 5.77 -1.54 4.53
C LEU A 141 5.24 -0.12 4.29
N LYS A 142 4.37 0.05 3.28
CA LYS A 142 3.78 1.35 3.00
C LYS A 142 3.04 1.90 4.22
N HIS A 143 2.21 1.07 4.86
CA HIS A 143 1.44 1.48 6.03
C HIS A 143 2.33 2.06 7.13
N ILE A 144 3.41 1.39 7.52
CA ILE A 144 4.32 1.87 8.59
C ILE A 144 4.98 3.20 8.21
N HIS A 145 5.42 3.33 6.96
CA HIS A 145 5.99 4.59 6.48
C HIS A 145 4.95 5.73 6.47
N ASP A 146 3.72 5.45 6.07
CA ASP A 146 2.62 6.42 6.07
C ASP A 146 2.30 6.86 7.51
N LEU A 147 2.24 5.93 8.47
CA LEU A 147 2.03 6.25 9.90
C LEU A 147 3.14 7.18 10.44
N LYS A 148 4.41 6.91 10.11
CA LYS A 148 5.54 7.76 10.54
C LYS A 148 5.43 9.17 9.96
N LEU A 149 5.06 9.29 8.69
CA LEU A 149 4.90 10.57 8.00
C LEU A 149 3.72 11.37 8.58
N ASP A 150 2.63 10.71 8.93
CA ASP A 150 1.39 11.35 9.36
C ASP A 150 1.24 11.47 10.88
N LYS A 151 2.29 11.15 11.65
CA LYS A 151 2.23 11.04 13.12
C LYS A 151 1.61 12.24 13.84
N MET A 152 1.79 13.44 13.32
CA MET A 152 1.20 14.66 13.89
C MET A 152 -0.31 14.73 13.64
N PHE A 153 -0.79 14.30 12.48
CA PHE A 153 -2.21 14.20 12.18
C PHE A 153 -2.87 13.10 13.00
N ILE A 154 -2.24 11.94 13.13
CA ILE A 154 -2.77 10.82 13.93
C ILE A 154 -3.01 11.26 15.39
N LYS A 155 -2.07 12.00 15.99
CA LYS A 155 -2.23 12.53 17.36
C LYS A 155 -3.48 13.39 17.53
N THR A 156 -3.87 14.15 16.51
CA THR A 156 -5.02 15.06 16.56
C THR A 156 -6.32 14.39 16.10
N PHE A 157 -6.24 13.45 15.16
CA PHE A 157 -7.38 12.92 14.40
C PHE A 157 -7.45 11.38 14.44
N SER A 158 -6.95 10.73 15.49
CA SER A 158 -6.79 9.26 15.56
C SER A 158 -8.02 8.47 15.08
N LYS A 159 -9.24 8.86 15.49
CA LYS A 159 -10.46 8.16 15.08
C LYS A 159 -10.74 8.34 13.59
N GLU A 160 -10.66 9.56 13.11
CA GLU A 160 -10.88 9.92 11.70
C GLU A 160 -9.80 9.31 10.81
N TYR A 161 -8.55 9.22 11.30
CA TYR A 161 -7.43 8.59 10.61
C TYR A 161 -7.62 7.08 10.46
N ASN A 162 -8.09 6.38 11.50
CA ASN A 162 -8.44 4.96 11.37
C ASN A 162 -9.57 4.72 10.36
N ASN A 163 -10.52 5.66 10.22
CA ASN A 163 -11.52 5.58 9.16
C ASN A 163 -10.91 5.79 7.77
N TYR A 164 -9.96 6.71 7.63
CA TYR A 164 -9.20 6.90 6.40
C TYR A 164 -8.40 5.64 6.02
N LEU A 165 -7.69 5.03 6.97
CA LEU A 165 -6.94 3.79 6.77
C LEU A 165 -7.83 2.65 6.27
N ARG A 166 -9.03 2.47 6.88
CA ARG A 166 -10.01 1.49 6.39
C ARG A 166 -10.35 1.70 4.93
N LYS A 167 -10.67 2.93 4.50
CA LYS A 167 -10.95 3.24 3.09
C LYS A 167 -9.75 2.96 2.18
N GLN A 168 -8.55 3.33 2.63
CA GLN A 168 -7.31 3.18 1.87
C GLN A 168 -7.00 1.70 1.57
N TRP A 169 -7.23 0.81 2.55
CA TRP A 169 -6.82 -0.59 2.48
C TRP A 169 -7.95 -1.56 2.14
N GLU A 170 -9.23 -1.18 2.29
CA GLU A 170 -10.42 -2.03 2.12
C GLU A 170 -10.33 -2.96 0.91
N LYS A 171 -10.01 -2.42 -0.28
CA LYS A 171 -9.99 -3.19 -1.53
C LYS A 171 -8.84 -4.19 -1.58
N ILE A 172 -7.67 -3.82 -1.07
CA ILE A 172 -6.49 -4.69 -1.01
C ILE A 172 -6.71 -5.79 0.03
N ILE A 173 -7.25 -5.45 1.21
CA ILE A 173 -7.60 -6.42 2.24
C ILE A 173 -8.64 -7.41 1.71
N ALA A 174 -9.74 -6.91 1.13
CA ALA A 174 -10.79 -7.76 0.58
C ALA A 174 -10.25 -8.74 -0.46
N TYR A 175 -9.32 -8.31 -1.32
CA TYR A 175 -8.67 -9.18 -2.30
C TYR A 175 -7.67 -10.16 -1.68
N THR A 176 -6.76 -9.66 -0.84
CA THR A 176 -5.66 -10.47 -0.31
C THR A 176 -6.11 -11.43 0.78
N SER A 177 -7.24 -11.18 1.45
CA SER A 177 -7.76 -12.04 2.51
C SER A 177 -8.79 -13.06 2.01
N MET A 178 -9.15 -13.08 0.71
CA MET A 178 -10.15 -14.01 0.15
C MET A 178 -9.95 -15.49 0.49
N TYR A 179 -8.72 -15.90 0.80
CA TYR A 179 -8.37 -17.29 1.09
C TYR A 179 -7.98 -17.53 2.56
N HIS A 180 -7.73 -16.47 3.34
CA HIS A 180 -7.17 -16.57 4.69
C HIS A 180 -7.66 -15.44 5.60
N ASP A 181 -8.70 -15.71 6.39
CA ASP A 181 -9.28 -14.72 7.32
C ASP A 181 -8.47 -14.53 8.61
N ASN A 182 -7.57 -15.46 8.93
CA ASN A 182 -6.79 -15.48 10.18
C ASN A 182 -5.28 -15.33 9.94
N LEU A 183 -4.88 -14.37 9.09
CA LEU A 183 -3.47 -14.11 8.83
C LEU A 183 -2.89 -13.19 9.91
N PHE A 184 -1.83 -13.66 10.57
CA PHE A 184 -1.03 -12.85 11.50
C PHE A 184 0.25 -12.41 10.82
N ILE A 185 0.71 -11.21 11.17
CA ILE A 185 1.98 -10.65 10.74
C ILE A 185 2.93 -10.61 11.94
N LYS A 186 4.22 -10.80 11.65
CA LYS A 186 5.33 -10.51 12.57
C LYS A 186 6.32 -9.63 11.82
N ILE A 187 6.57 -8.44 12.33
CA ILE A 187 7.60 -7.53 11.83
C ILE A 187 8.68 -7.49 12.90
N GLU A 188 9.87 -7.97 12.56
CA GLU A 188 10.96 -8.11 13.52
C GLU A 188 12.29 -7.74 12.86
N ASN A 189 12.91 -6.69 13.38
CA ASN A 189 14.30 -6.29 13.10
C ASN A 189 14.95 -5.78 14.41
N ASP A 190 16.16 -5.23 14.34
CA ASP A 190 16.90 -4.75 15.52
C ASP A 190 16.18 -3.66 16.33
N PHE A 191 15.14 -3.03 15.78
CA PHE A 191 14.46 -1.87 16.34
C PHE A 191 12.93 -2.02 16.48
N ILE A 192 12.32 -2.99 15.79
CA ILE A 192 10.87 -3.25 15.76
C ILE A 192 10.58 -4.68 16.19
N GLY A 193 9.57 -4.85 17.05
CA GLY A 193 8.87 -6.11 17.24
C GLY A 193 7.35 -5.88 17.27
N ILE A 194 6.67 -6.22 16.17
CA ILE A 194 5.20 -6.10 16.06
C ILE A 194 4.64 -7.46 15.69
N ILE A 195 3.59 -7.89 16.40
CA ILE A 195 2.83 -9.10 16.06
C ILE A 195 1.35 -8.82 16.19
N GLU A 196 0.60 -8.91 15.08
CA GLU A 196 -0.79 -8.49 15.01
C GLU A 196 -1.55 -9.22 13.88
N PRO A 197 -2.89 -9.33 13.92
CA PRO A 197 -3.67 -9.69 12.73
C PRO A 197 -3.45 -8.70 11.58
N TYR A 198 -3.25 -9.20 10.36
CA TYR A 198 -2.94 -8.40 9.17
C TYR A 198 -3.96 -7.28 8.90
N ASN A 199 -5.25 -7.58 8.98
CA ASN A 199 -6.31 -6.59 8.73
C ASN A 199 -6.32 -5.51 9.81
N ASN A 200 -6.23 -5.92 11.09
CA ASN A 200 -6.22 -4.98 12.22
C ASN A 200 -5.04 -4.02 12.12
N PHE A 201 -3.87 -4.54 11.76
CA PHE A 201 -2.67 -3.74 11.57
C PHE A 201 -2.89 -2.65 10.52
N LEU A 202 -3.39 -3.00 9.32
CA LEU A 202 -3.59 -2.02 8.24
C LEU A 202 -4.70 -1.00 8.53
N GLU A 203 -5.70 -1.37 9.34
CA GLU A 203 -6.84 -0.52 9.68
C GLU A 203 -6.63 0.34 10.94
N SER A 204 -5.46 0.24 11.58
CA SER A 204 -5.14 0.93 12.82
C SER A 204 -3.92 1.85 12.68
N SER A 205 -3.92 2.92 13.46
CA SER A 205 -2.77 3.82 13.63
C SER A 205 -2.01 3.57 14.94
N ASP A 206 -2.32 2.49 15.66
CA ASP A 206 -1.77 2.25 17.01
C ASP A 206 -0.27 1.92 16.99
N THR A 207 0.24 1.45 15.85
CA THR A 207 1.62 0.99 15.64
C THR A 207 2.55 2.08 15.11
N ILE A 208 2.44 3.31 15.61
CA ILE A 208 3.40 4.38 15.25
C ILE A 208 4.80 4.03 15.77
N CYS A 209 5.74 3.85 14.84
CA CYS A 209 7.15 3.63 15.13
C CYS A 209 7.94 4.95 15.04
N ASP A 210 8.55 5.40 16.15
CA ASP A 210 9.45 6.57 16.18
C ASP A 210 10.91 6.25 15.80
N ILE A 211 11.17 5.02 15.34
CA ILE A 211 12.50 4.54 14.97
C ILE A 211 12.81 4.77 13.48
N ASP A 212 14.06 4.50 13.09
CA ASP A 212 14.47 4.52 11.69
C ASP A 212 13.79 3.39 10.90
N LEU A 213 13.19 3.74 9.76
CA LEU A 213 12.50 2.81 8.88
C LEU A 213 13.27 2.59 7.58
N ASP A 214 14.40 3.26 7.39
CA ASP A 214 15.16 3.21 6.13
C ASP A 214 15.75 1.80 5.90
N ASP A 215 15.99 1.06 6.99
CA ASP A 215 16.47 -0.33 6.96
C ASP A 215 15.35 -1.39 6.97
N LEU A 216 14.07 -0.98 7.00
CA LEU A 216 12.96 -1.94 7.02
C LEU A 216 12.65 -2.45 5.61
N SER A 217 12.59 -3.77 5.47
CA SER A 217 12.40 -4.47 4.20
C SER A 217 11.29 -5.51 4.27
N THR A 218 10.99 -6.14 3.12
CA THR A 218 10.02 -7.23 3.04
C THR A 218 10.50 -8.52 3.71
N GLU A 219 11.81 -8.67 3.95
CA GLU A 219 12.40 -9.83 4.61
C GLU A 219 12.21 -9.80 6.13
N ASP A 220 12.08 -8.59 6.70
CA ASP A 220 11.77 -8.40 8.12
C ASP A 220 10.30 -8.75 8.46
N ILE A 221 9.48 -9.04 7.44
CA ILE A 221 8.04 -9.33 7.56
C ILE A 221 7.79 -10.82 7.34
N LYS A 222 7.26 -11.46 8.37
CA LYS A 222 6.75 -12.83 8.33
C LYS A 222 5.25 -12.85 8.48
N MET A 223 4.60 -13.81 7.85
CA MET A 223 3.14 -13.97 7.92
C MET A 223 2.80 -15.45 8.07
N SER A 224 1.75 -15.75 8.84
CA SER A 224 1.31 -17.12 9.07
C SER A 224 -0.14 -17.13 9.55
N THR A 225 -0.88 -18.17 9.17
CA THR A 225 -2.17 -18.49 9.78
C THR A 225 -2.04 -19.30 11.07
N ASN A 226 -0.84 -19.83 11.35
CA ASN A 226 -0.48 -20.49 12.59
C ASN A 226 0.31 -19.52 13.48
N TRP A 227 -0.36 -19.04 14.53
CA TRP A 227 0.21 -18.11 15.52
C TRP A 227 1.43 -18.69 16.24
N GLU A 228 1.37 -19.94 16.71
CA GLU A 228 2.47 -20.57 17.44
C GLU A 228 3.73 -20.69 16.56
N SER A 229 3.56 -21.08 15.30
CA SER A 229 4.66 -21.13 14.34
C SER A 229 5.26 -19.75 14.08
N LEU A 230 4.44 -18.70 14.06
CA LEU A 230 4.89 -17.33 13.84
C LEU A 230 5.71 -16.82 15.03
N MET A 231 5.21 -17.05 16.25
CA MET A 231 5.89 -16.67 17.49
C MET A 231 7.25 -17.33 17.63
N ASN A 232 7.34 -18.62 17.28
CA ASN A 232 8.58 -19.40 17.36
C ASN A 232 9.56 -19.14 16.20
N SER A 233 9.17 -18.35 15.21
CA SER A 233 10.04 -18.00 14.10
C SER A 233 11.03 -16.88 14.51
N ILE A 234 12.31 -17.21 14.61
CA ILE A 234 13.38 -16.24 14.90
C ILE A 234 13.75 -15.52 13.60
N SER A 235 13.79 -14.18 13.57
CA SER A 235 14.46 -13.44 12.48
C SER A 235 15.96 -13.54 12.69
N LEU A 236 16.59 -14.46 11.97
CA LEU A 236 17.97 -14.91 12.20
C LEU A 236 19.05 -14.03 11.56
N GLU A 237 18.71 -12.94 10.88
CA GLU A 237 19.66 -12.30 9.95
C GLU A 237 20.47 -11.10 10.45
N LYS A 238 20.38 -10.67 11.72
CA LYS A 238 21.21 -9.54 12.21
C LYS A 238 22.09 -9.82 13.42
N PHE A 239 22.36 -11.09 13.72
CA PHE A 239 23.55 -11.45 14.51
C PHE A 239 24.72 -11.73 13.58
N THR A 240 25.25 -10.70 12.91
CA THR A 240 26.65 -10.76 12.48
C THR A 240 27.48 -10.90 13.75
N THR A 241 27.92 -12.12 14.01
CA THR A 241 28.81 -12.45 15.11
C THR A 241 30.07 -11.63 14.91
N PHE A 242 30.29 -10.59 15.71
CA PHE A 242 31.63 -10.06 15.92
C PHE A 242 32.41 -11.17 16.65
N LEU A 243 33.00 -12.08 15.90
CA LEU A 243 34.10 -12.90 16.38
C LEU A 243 35.29 -11.96 16.58
N ILE A 244 35.54 -11.63 17.85
CA ILE A 244 36.75 -10.94 18.34
C ILE A 244 37.97 -11.84 18.10
#